data_AF-A0A177AQE0-F1
#
_entry.id   AF-A0A177AQE0-F1
#
_cell.length_a   1.000
_cell.length_b   1.000
_cell.length_c   1.000
_cell.angle_alpha   90.00
_cell.angle_beta   90.00
_cell.angle_gamma   90.00
#
_symmetry.space_group_name_H-M   'P 1'
#
loop_
_entity.id
_entity.type
_entity.pdbx_description
1 polymer ?
#
loop_
_entity_poly.entity_id
_entity_poly.type
_entity_poly.pdbx_seq_one_letter_code
_entity_poly.pdbx_strand_id
1 'polypeptide(L)' 'MNLRLKPSERTIVCPTCNKMLYPWEHSCESCSTKFELCISSGQPIVDQENLILCDTCRRKSIASYRSLYNFCPLCHD' A
#
# COMPACT_ATOMS: atom_id res chain seq x y z
N MET A 1 11.54 1.87 22.55
CA MET A 1 10.56 2.95 22.32
C MET A 1 9.77 2.63 21.07
N ASN A 2 8.50 2.22 21.20
CA ASN A 2 7.61 1.95 20.06
C ASN A 2 6.74 3.18 19.82
N LEU A 3 7.18 4.11 18.99
CA LEU A 3 6.35 5.21 18.53
C LEU A 3 5.37 4.66 17.48
N ARG A 4 4.14 4.36 17.91
CA ARG A 4 3.02 4.17 16.98
C ARG A 4 2.74 5.52 16.32
N LEU A 5 3.39 5.79 15.18
CA LEU A 5 3.11 6.97 14.35
C LEU A 5 1.61 7.03 14.04
N LYS A 6 1.01 8.20 14.26
CA LYS A 6 -0.38 8.44 13.87
C LYS A 6 -0.51 8.29 12.35
N PRO A 7 -1.67 7.88 11.82
CA PRO A 7 -1.85 7.76 10.38
C PRO A 7 -1.50 9.03 9.59
N SER A 8 -1.71 10.20 10.18
CA SER A 8 -1.38 11.53 9.63
C SER A 8 0.12 11.86 9.61
N GLU A 9 0.94 11.10 10.32
CA GLU A 9 2.40 11.29 10.44
C GLU A 9 3.17 10.29 9.58
N ARG A 10 2.47 9.37 8.90
CA ARG A 10 3.10 8.42 7.97
C ARG A 10 3.15 9.07 6.60
N THR A 11 4.34 9.26 6.06
CA THR A 11 4.56 9.70 4.68
C THR A 11 5.20 8.59 3.89
N ILE A 12 4.82 8.46 2.62
CA ILE A 12 5.45 7.57 1.66
C ILE A 12 6.10 8.42 0.55
N VAL A 13 6.99 7.84 -0.24
CA VAL A 13 7.69 8.56 -1.31
C VAL A 13 7.11 8.16 -2.66
N CYS A 14 6.81 9.14 -3.51
CA CYS A 14 6.40 8.88 -4.89
C CYS A 14 7.56 8.23 -5.65
N PRO A 15 7.37 7.05 -6.27
CA PRO A 15 8.45 6.36 -6.98
C PRO A 15 8.86 7.06 -8.28
N THR A 16 8.02 7.96 -8.81
CA THR A 16 8.27 8.66 -10.07
C THR A 16 9.03 9.97 -9.88
N CYS A 17 8.64 10.78 -8.88
CA CYS A 17 9.18 12.13 -8.71
C CYS A 17 9.74 12.42 -7.31
N ASN A 18 9.80 11.41 -6.43
CA ASN A 18 10.31 11.49 -5.06
C ASN A 18 9.61 12.50 -4.13
N LYS A 19 8.45 13.03 -4.53
CA LYS A 19 7.62 13.85 -3.64
C LYS A 19 7.08 13.00 -2.49
N MET A 20 7.04 13.58 -1.28
CA MET A 20 6.35 12.96 -0.15
C MET A 20 4.85 12.95 -0.39
N LEU A 21 4.22 11.82 -0.14
CA LEU A 21 2.80 11.57 -0.31
C LEU A 21 2.18 11.18 1.03
N TYR A 22 0.89 11.46 1.17
CA TYR A 22 0.11 10.91 2.25
C TYR A 22 -0.36 9.48 1.92
N PRO A 23 -0.63 8.63 2.94
CA PRO A 23 -1.00 7.23 2.73
C PRO A 23 -2.41 7.05 2.15
N TRP A 24 -3.20 8.12 2.03
CA TRP A 24 -4.54 8.12 1.44
C TRP A 24 -4.56 8.71 0.03
N GLU A 25 -3.41 9.10 -0.53
CA GLU A 25 -3.37 9.63 -1.89
C GLU A 25 -3.44 8.51 -2.94
N HIS A 26 -4.35 8.66 -3.90
CA HIS A 26 -4.53 7.71 -5.02
C HIS A 26 -3.70 8.11 -6.26
N SER A 27 -3.13 9.32 -6.25
CA SER A 27 -2.28 9.84 -7.29
C SER A 27 -1.34 10.91 -6.73
N CYS A 28 -0.13 11.03 -7.28
CA CYS A 28 0.78 12.11 -6.91
C CYS A 28 0.30 13.45 -7.48
N GLU A 29 0.07 14.43 -6.62
CA GLU A 29 -0.30 15.79 -7.02
C GLU A 29 0.78 16.53 -7.84
N SER A 30 2.04 16.10 -7.78
CA SER A 30 3.14 16.75 -8.50
C SER A 30 3.42 16.18 -9.89
N CYS A 31 3.24 14.88 -10.10
CA CYS A 31 3.56 14.24 -11.38
C CYS A 31 2.38 13.47 -11.99
N SER A 32 1.22 13.50 -11.33
CA SER A 32 -0.02 12.83 -11.76
C SER A 32 0.08 11.30 -11.91
N THR A 33 1.15 10.67 -11.41
CA THR A 33 1.27 9.21 -11.35
C THR A 33 0.12 8.65 -10.51
N LYS A 34 -0.62 7.68 -11.04
CA LYS A 34 -1.71 6.98 -10.34
C LYS A 34 -1.19 5.73 -9.66
N PHE A 35 -1.73 5.42 -8.49
CA PHE A 35 -1.33 4.25 -7.71
C PHE A 35 -2.46 3.21 -7.64
N GLU A 36 -2.10 1.93 -7.76
CA GLU A 36 -2.99 0.86 -7.34
C GLU A 36 -3.09 0.86 -5.81
N LEU A 37 -4.25 0.53 -5.26
CA LEU A 37 -4.44 0.46 -3.82
C LEU A 37 -4.26 -0.96 -3.32
N CYS A 38 -3.54 -1.11 -2.22
CA CYS A 38 -3.44 -2.34 -1.48
C CYS A 38 -4.83 -2.71 -0.96
N ILE A 39 -5.35 -3.85 -1.40
CA ILE A 39 -6.70 -4.30 -1.04
C ILE A 39 -6.87 -4.50 0.47
N SER A 40 -5.76 -4.78 1.19
CA SER A 40 -5.76 -5.09 2.61
C SER A 40 -5.64 -3.87 3.51
N SER A 41 -5.09 -2.75 3.00
CA SER A 41 -4.84 -1.55 3.81
C SER A 41 -5.47 -0.27 3.25
N GLY A 42 -5.92 -0.27 2.00
CA GLY A 42 -6.35 0.92 1.27
C GLY A 42 -5.21 1.87 0.87
N GLN A 43 -3.97 1.57 1.27
CA GLN A 43 -2.82 2.43 0.97
C GLN A 43 -2.36 2.27 -0.49
N PRO A 44 -1.82 3.33 -1.10
CA PRO A 44 -1.22 3.23 -2.42
C PRO A 44 0.01 2.32 -2.40
N ILE A 45 0.07 1.46 -3.41
CA ILE A 45 1.21 0.62 -3.72
C ILE A 45 2.25 1.50 -4.43
N VAL A 46 3.24 1.95 -3.69
CA VAL A 46 4.38 2.73 -4.21
C VAL A 46 5.65 1.91 -4.38
N ASP A 47 5.73 0.79 -3.66
CA ASP A 47 6.83 -0.18 -3.73
C ASP A 47 6.31 -1.48 -4.36
N GLN A 48 6.87 -1.82 -5.52
CA GLN A 48 6.49 -3.02 -6.27
C GLN A 48 7.27 -4.27 -5.83
N GLU A 49 8.38 -4.12 -5.11
CA GLU A 49 9.23 -5.24 -4.69
C GLU A 49 8.56 -6.07 -3.58
N ASN A 50 7.69 -5.44 -2.78
CA ASN A 50 7.01 -6.06 -1.64
C ASN A 50 5.54 -6.40 -1.93
N LEU A 51 5.23 -6.79 -3.16
CA LEU A 51 3.88 -7.18 -3.58
C LEU A 51 3.67 -8.69 -3.59
N ILE A 52 2.53 -9.10 -3.05
CA ILE A 52 2.03 -10.47 -3.15
C ILE A 52 0.73 -10.47 -3.94
N LEU A 53 0.63 -11.39 -4.88
CA LEU A 53 -0.58 -11.66 -5.64
C LEU A 53 -1.40 -12.74 -4.92
N CYS A 54 -2.70 -12.52 -4.73
CA CYS A 54 -3.57 -13.59 -4.26
C CYS A 54 -3.77 -14.64 -5.36
N ASP A 55 -3.58 -15.92 -5.04
CA ASP A 55 -3.78 -17.02 -5.99
C ASP A 55 -5.23 -17.16 -6.47
N THR A 56 -6.20 -16.80 -5.61
CA THR A 56 -7.64 -16.87 -5.90
C THR A 56 -8.15 -15.67 -6.71
N CYS A 57 -8.03 -14.44 -6.18
CA CYS A 57 -8.63 -13.26 -6.83
C CYS A 57 -7.65 -12.45 -7.69
N ARG A 58 -6.37 -12.86 -7.76
CA ARG A 58 -5.32 -12.20 -8.58
C ARG A 58 -5.13 -10.70 -8.28
N ARG A 59 -5.56 -10.22 -7.11
CA ARG A 59 -5.33 -8.83 -6.65
C ARG A 59 -4.01 -8.73 -5.91
N LYS A 60 -3.35 -7.58 -6.05
CA LYS A 60 -2.10 -7.25 -5.37
C LYS A 60 -2.36 -6.76 -3.95
N SER A 61 -1.51 -7.19 -3.04
CA SER A 61 -1.48 -6.76 -1.65
C SER A 61 -0.03 -6.52 -1.24
N ILE A 62 0.19 -5.56 -0.36
CA ILE A 62 1.50 -5.33 0.25
C ILE A 62 1.80 -6.49 1.21
N ALA A 63 2.98 -7.10 1.07
CA ALA A 63 3.38 -8.34 1.76
C ALA A 63 3.24 -8.28 3.28
N SER A 64 3.62 -7.14 3.89
CA SER A 64 3.54 -6.91 5.34
C SER A 64 2.12 -6.96 5.90
N TYR A 65 1.10 -6.70 5.07
CA TYR A 65 -0.30 -6.85 5.46
C TYR A 65 -0.77 -8.29 5.35
N ARG A 66 -0.27 -9.07 4.39
CA ARG A 66 -0.64 -10.49 4.28
C ARG A 66 -0.11 -11.31 5.46
N SER A 67 1.07 -10.98 6.00
CA SER A 67 1.59 -11.60 7.23
C SER A 67 0.71 -11.38 8.46
N LEU A 68 -0.18 -10.38 8.46
CA LEU A 68 -1.12 -10.15 9.56
C LEU A 68 -2.37 -11.04 9.47
N TYR A 69 -2.79 -11.38 8.25
CA TYR A 69 -4.05 -12.08 8.02
C TYR A 69 -3.86 -13.55 7.63
N ASN A 70 -2.69 -14.01 7.17
CA ASN A 70 -2.44 -15.35 6.59
C ASN A 70 -3.31 -15.72 5.35
N PHE A 71 -4.42 -15.01 5.11
CA PHE A 71 -5.32 -15.16 3.98
C PHE A 71 -5.51 -13.83 3.24
N CYS A 72 -6.08 -13.88 2.03
CA CYS A 72 -6.51 -12.68 1.33
C CYS A 72 -7.79 -12.14 1.99
N PRO A 73 -7.84 -10.87 2.45
CA PRO A 73 -9.01 -10.33 3.15
C PRO A 73 -10.27 -10.17 2.28
N LEU A 74 -10.20 -10.49 0.98
CA LEU A 74 -11.38 -10.58 0.12
C LEU A 74 -11.82 -12.01 -0.17
N CYS A 75 -10.90 -12.96 -0.15
CA CYS A 75 -11.22 -14.36 -0.46
C CYS A 75 -11.56 -15.13 0.80
N HIS A 76 -11.05 -14.71 1.97
CA HIS A 76 -11.30 -15.29 3.30
C HIS A 76 -11.00 -16.79 3.48
N ASP A 77 -10.68 -17.52 2.41
CA ASP A 77 -10.20 -18.90 2.39
C ASP A 77 -8.68 -19.00 2.61
#